data_AF-A0A2M8D0X7-F1
#
_entry.id   AF-A0A2M8D0X7-F1
#
_cell.length_a   1.000
_cell.length_b   1.000
_cell.length_c   1.000
_cell.angle_alpha   90.00
_cell.angle_beta   90.00
_cell.angle_gamma   90.00
#
_symmetry.space_group_name_H-M   'P 1'
#
loop_
_entity.id
_entity.type
_entity.pdbx_description
1 polymer ?
#
loop_
_entity_poly.entity_id
_entity_poly.type
_entity_poly.pdbx_seq_one_letter_code
_entity_poly.pdbx_strand_id
1 'polypeptide(L)'
;MRWVFWGGTAKEHDDIARPLLMRPEIPEDLARKLYRHVGKELQEYISAFFGVNDREAQAVADEIILEFVTPQTVSVFMPTEKMINEATQKASLKMLGMDDMMETLNKGDIASFIAQFSVYTGLSSKKIHDSLKLSCPKGMAIACRAFRIQKTDFVKIFLQTHRMRSGRRQVDHGSMLDILQYFDRIRPESALRIIRSERS
;
A
#
# COMPACT_ATOMS: atom_id res chain seq x y z
N MET A 1 -29.24 -20.44 -33.45
CA MET A 1 -28.65 -19.10 -33.61
C MET A 1 -27.52 -18.96 -32.61
N ARG A 2 -26.35 -18.52 -33.08
CA ARG A 2 -25.03 -18.65 -32.45
C ARG A 2 -24.75 -17.44 -31.55
N TRP A 3 -24.38 -17.69 -30.31
CA TRP A 3 -23.88 -16.68 -29.36
C TRP A 3 -22.55 -16.12 -29.88
N VAL A 4 -22.44 -14.79 -30.02
CA VAL A 4 -21.19 -14.13 -30.40
C VAL A 4 -20.70 -13.27 -29.23
N PHE A 5 -19.46 -13.55 -28.89
CA PHE A 5 -18.63 -13.13 -27.79
C PHE A 5 -18.17 -11.67 -28.00
N TRP A 6 -18.68 -10.71 -27.23
CA TRP A 6 -18.19 -9.32 -27.26
C TRP A 6 -17.16 -9.09 -26.15
N GLY A 7 -16.01 -9.74 -26.26
CA GLY A 7 -14.78 -9.40 -25.52
C GLY A 7 -13.80 -8.52 -26.34
N GLY A 8 -14.24 -8.02 -27.50
CA GLY A 8 -13.37 -7.42 -28.53
C GLY A 8 -13.47 -5.91 -28.72
N THR A 9 -14.50 -5.22 -28.22
CA THR A 9 -14.79 -3.83 -28.62
C THR A 9 -14.04 -2.73 -27.90
N ALA A 10 -13.25 -3.03 -26.86
CA ALA A 10 -12.34 -2.03 -26.29
C ALA A 10 -11.08 -1.82 -27.14
N LYS A 11 -10.77 -2.72 -28.09
CA LYS A 11 -9.61 -2.63 -28.97
C LYS A 11 -9.84 -1.81 -30.25
N GLU A 12 -11.07 -1.47 -30.60
CA GLU A 12 -11.41 -0.87 -31.90
C GLU A 12 -11.28 0.66 -31.94
N HIS A 13 -10.92 1.31 -30.83
CA HIS A 13 -10.62 2.75 -30.76
C HIS A 13 -9.20 3.05 -30.24
N ASP A 14 -8.25 2.14 -30.45
CA ASP A 14 -6.83 2.33 -30.10
C ASP A 14 -6.22 3.56 -30.82
N ASP A 15 -6.79 3.95 -31.97
CA ASP A 15 -6.38 5.09 -32.80
C ASP A 15 -6.63 6.46 -32.16
N ILE A 16 -7.55 6.57 -31.20
CA ILE A 16 -7.84 7.83 -30.47
C ILE A 16 -7.21 7.80 -29.07
N ALA A 17 -7.21 6.62 -28.43
CA ALA A 17 -6.67 6.45 -27.08
C ALA A 17 -5.14 6.56 -27.06
N ARG A 18 -4.42 5.92 -27.99
CA ARG A 18 -2.95 5.96 -28.01
C ARG A 18 -2.38 7.35 -28.23
N PRO A 19 -2.85 8.18 -29.18
CA PRO A 19 -2.29 9.52 -29.37
C PRO A 19 -2.52 10.46 -28.18
N LEU A 20 -3.59 10.27 -27.41
CA LEU A 20 -3.83 11.03 -26.18
C LEU A 20 -2.90 10.60 -25.05
N LEU A 21 -2.64 9.30 -24.91
CA LEU A 21 -1.75 8.74 -23.89
C LEU A 21 -0.26 8.95 -24.18
N MET A 22 0.13 9.09 -25.45
CA MET A 22 1.51 9.26 -25.91
C MET A 22 1.97 10.73 -25.95
N ARG A 23 1.15 11.70 -25.54
CA ARG A 23 1.54 13.11 -25.54
C ARG A 23 2.55 13.41 -24.43
N PRO A 24 3.80 13.81 -24.76
CA PRO A 24 4.83 14.12 -23.76
C PRO A 24 4.53 15.38 -22.93
N GLU A 25 3.44 16.08 -23.25
CA GLU A 25 3.09 17.42 -22.76
C GLU A 25 2.04 17.38 -21.65
N ILE A 26 1.58 16.19 -21.25
CA ILE A 26 0.63 16.03 -20.15
C ILE A 26 1.43 16.14 -18.85
N PRO A 27 1.30 17.24 -18.09
CA PRO A 27 1.98 17.34 -16.82
C PRO A 27 1.34 16.34 -15.84
N GLU A 28 2.12 15.85 -14.88
CA GLU A 28 1.74 14.75 -14.00
C GLU A 28 0.39 15.01 -13.28
N ASP A 29 0.10 16.26 -12.94
CA ASP A 29 -1.16 16.65 -12.30
C ASP A 29 -2.38 16.47 -13.22
N LEU A 30 -2.22 16.69 -14.53
CA LEU A 30 -3.28 16.50 -15.53
C LEU A 30 -3.51 15.01 -15.79
N ALA A 31 -2.45 14.21 -15.84
CA ALA A 31 -2.55 12.75 -15.94
C ALA A 31 -3.33 12.17 -14.75
N ARG A 32 -3.05 12.65 -13.53
CA ARG A 32 -3.78 12.26 -12.31
C ARG A 32 -5.26 12.65 -12.37
N LYS A 33 -5.59 13.85 -12.85
CA LYS A 33 -6.98 14.30 -13.05
C LYS A 33 -7.72 13.42 -14.06
N LEU A 34 -7.07 13.04 -15.15
CA LEU A 34 -7.62 12.13 -16.16
C LEU A 34 -7.89 10.74 -15.59
N TYR A 35 -6.92 10.15 -14.87
CA TYR A 35 -7.10 8.84 -14.22
C TYR A 35 -8.28 8.83 -13.24
N ARG A 36 -8.42 9.89 -12.44
CA ARG A 36 -9.56 10.05 -11.52
C ARG A 36 -10.88 10.08 -12.27
N HIS A 37 -10.96 10.90 -13.32
CA HIS A 37 -12.20 11.10 -14.05
C HIS A 37 -12.62 9.82 -14.80
N VAL A 38 -11.70 9.21 -15.54
CA VAL A 38 -11.97 7.98 -16.30
C VAL A 38 -12.26 6.79 -15.37
N GLY A 39 -11.53 6.67 -14.26
CA GLY A 39 -11.76 5.62 -13.27
C GLY A 39 -13.16 5.70 -12.66
N LYS A 40 -13.62 6.91 -12.32
CA LYS A 40 -14.95 7.15 -11.77
C LYS A 40 -16.06 6.80 -12.78
N GLU A 41 -15.94 7.28 -14.02
CA GLU A 41 -16.92 6.97 -15.09
C GLU A 41 -16.99 5.47 -15.38
N LEU A 42 -15.84 4.79 -15.41
CA LEU A 42 -15.77 3.34 -15.61
C LEU A 42 -16.44 2.59 -14.45
N GLN A 43 -16.22 3.04 -13.21
CA GLN A 43 -16.81 2.44 -12.01
C GLN A 43 -18.33 2.63 -11.99
N GLU A 44 -18.83 3.82 -12.32
CA GLU A 44 -20.27 4.08 -12.44
C GLU A 44 -20.90 3.20 -13.54
N TYR A 45 -20.24 3.08 -14.69
CA TYR A 45 -20.70 2.22 -15.79
C TYR A 45 -20.74 0.73 -15.39
N ILE A 46 -19.67 0.19 -14.81
CA ILE A 46 -19.62 -1.22 -14.40
C ILE A 46 -20.70 -1.52 -13.36
N SER A 47 -20.88 -0.62 -12.39
CA SER A 47 -21.87 -0.77 -11.32
C SER A 47 -23.30 -0.76 -11.86
N ALA A 48 -23.61 0.15 -12.79
CA ALA A 48 -24.92 0.27 -13.41
C ALA A 48 -25.24 -0.89 -14.36
N PHE A 49 -24.25 -1.35 -15.14
CA PHE A 49 -24.49 -2.31 -16.22
C PHE A 49 -24.39 -3.78 -15.79
N PHE A 50 -23.49 -4.10 -14.86
CA PHE A 50 -23.28 -5.47 -14.40
C PHE A 50 -23.95 -5.77 -13.05
N GLY A 51 -24.60 -4.78 -12.42
CA GLY A 51 -25.25 -4.95 -11.12
C GLY A 51 -24.28 -5.32 -9.99
N VAL A 52 -22.98 -5.08 -10.18
CA VAL A 52 -21.93 -5.33 -9.20
C VAL A 52 -22.05 -4.27 -8.13
N ASN A 53 -22.83 -4.55 -7.10
CA ASN A 53 -22.95 -3.73 -5.89
C ASN A 53 -21.98 -4.21 -4.80
N ASP A 54 -20.79 -4.66 -5.23
CA ASP A 54 -19.73 -5.06 -4.33
C ASP A 54 -19.05 -3.80 -3.78
N ARG A 55 -19.61 -3.32 -2.67
CA ARG A 55 -19.12 -2.14 -1.96
C ARG A 55 -17.67 -2.29 -1.51
N GLU A 56 -17.19 -3.51 -1.30
CA GLU A 56 -15.79 -3.76 -0.94
C GLU A 56 -14.87 -3.55 -2.15
N ALA A 57 -15.24 -4.08 -3.32
CA ALA A 57 -14.47 -3.87 -4.55
C ALA A 57 -14.44 -2.38 -4.98
N GLN A 58 -15.57 -1.67 -4.84
CA GLN A 58 -15.65 -0.23 -5.11
C GLN A 58 -14.79 0.58 -4.13
N ALA A 59 -14.84 0.27 -2.83
CA ALA A 59 -14.03 0.97 -1.83
C ALA A 59 -12.53 0.80 -2.08
N VAL A 60 -12.08 -0.39 -2.49
CA VAL A 60 -10.68 -0.65 -2.85
C VAL A 60 -10.27 0.13 -4.10
N ALA A 61 -11.13 0.19 -5.12
CA ALA A 61 -10.86 0.95 -6.34
C ALA A 61 -10.76 2.46 -6.06
N ASP A 62 -11.69 3.01 -5.28
CA ASP A 62 -11.70 4.41 -4.87
C ASP A 62 -10.47 4.79 -4.05
N GLU A 63 -10.01 3.91 -3.17
CA GLU A 63 -8.80 4.10 -2.36
C GLU A 63 -7.54 4.18 -3.23
N ILE A 64 -7.39 3.27 -4.20
CA ILE A 64 -6.27 3.27 -5.16
C ILE A 64 -6.28 4.55 -6.01
N ILE A 65 -7.45 4.97 -6.49
CA ILE A 65 -7.60 6.21 -7.28
C ILE A 65 -7.25 7.44 -6.42
N LEU A 66 -7.65 7.48 -5.16
CA LEU A 66 -7.36 8.59 -4.26
C LEU A 66 -5.85 8.70 -3.97
N GLU A 67 -5.19 7.58 -3.72
CA GLU A 67 -3.74 7.49 -3.51
C GLU A 67 -2.95 8.00 -4.73
N PHE A 68 -3.41 7.65 -5.94
CA PHE A 68 -2.78 8.08 -7.18
C PHE A 68 -2.93 9.58 -7.47
N VAL A 69 -3.85 10.29 -6.80
CA VAL A 69 -4.14 11.70 -7.12
C VAL A 69 -3.69 12.67 -6.01
N THR A 70 -3.46 12.19 -4.79
CA THR A 70 -2.88 13.02 -3.73
C THR A 70 -1.41 13.38 -4.06
N PRO A 71 -1.04 14.69 -4.08
CA PRO A 71 0.34 15.10 -4.25
C PRO A 71 1.22 14.48 -3.17
N GLN A 72 2.38 13.93 -3.55
CA GLN A 72 3.37 13.42 -2.59
C GLN A 72 4.03 14.58 -1.84
N THR A 73 3.30 15.18 -0.90
CA THR A 73 3.94 15.92 0.19
C THR A 73 4.80 14.91 0.95
N VAL A 74 6.08 15.25 1.17
CA VAL A 74 6.99 14.40 1.95
C VAL A 74 6.33 14.17 3.30
N SER A 75 5.86 12.94 3.52
CA SER A 75 5.15 12.57 4.73
C SER A 75 6.03 12.87 5.93
N VAL A 76 5.47 13.43 6.99
CA VAL A 76 6.20 13.69 8.26
C VAL A 76 6.77 12.40 8.85
N PHE A 77 6.25 11.25 8.42
CA PHE A 77 6.70 9.92 8.80
C PHE A 77 7.82 9.36 7.92
N MET A 78 8.23 10.04 6.85
CA MET A 78 9.38 9.59 6.06
C MET A 78 10.68 9.80 6.84
N PRO A 79 11.56 8.79 6.93
CA PRO A 79 12.82 8.93 7.63
C PRO A 79 13.76 9.90 6.91
N THR A 80 14.55 10.62 7.70
CA THR A 80 15.67 11.42 7.20
C THR A 80 16.87 10.52 6.89
N GLU A 81 17.82 11.01 6.07
CA GLU A 81 19.08 10.29 5.82
C GLU A 81 19.84 9.98 7.10
N LYS A 82 19.82 10.89 8.08
CA LYS A 82 20.45 10.68 9.39
C LYS A 82 19.87 9.45 10.11
N MET A 83 18.54 9.29 10.11
CA MET A 83 17.87 8.14 10.72
C MET A 83 18.23 6.83 10.02
N ILE A 84 18.38 6.85 8.70
CA ILE A 84 18.81 5.67 7.91
C ILE A 84 20.26 5.31 8.23
N ASN A 85 21.15 6.30 8.35
CA ASN A 85 22.54 6.08 8.71
C ASN A 85 22.68 5.51 10.13
N GLU A 86 21.91 6.04 11.09
CA GLU A 86 21.86 5.52 12.47
C GLU A 86 21.36 4.07 12.51
N ALA A 87 20.31 3.74 11.76
CA ALA A 87 19.82 2.37 11.63
C ALA A 87 20.86 1.44 11.00
N THR A 88 21.57 1.90 9.97
CA THR A 88 22.64 1.14 9.30
C THR A 88 23.81 0.88 10.24
N GLN A 89 24.19 1.87 11.05
CA GLN A 89 25.23 1.72 12.07
C GLN A 89 24.80 0.74 13.18
N LYS A 90 23.55 0.81 13.65
CA LYS A 90 23.03 -0.18 14.61
C LYS A 90 23.06 -1.59 14.03
N ALA A 91 22.69 -1.75 12.75
CA ALA A 91 22.73 -3.04 12.08
C ALA A 91 24.15 -3.59 11.94
N SER A 92 25.14 -2.76 11.61
CA SER A 92 26.55 -3.19 11.50
C SER A 92 27.12 -3.64 12.85
N LEU A 93 26.64 -3.05 13.95
CA LEU A 93 26.96 -3.45 15.32
C LEU A 93 26.16 -4.68 15.82
N LYS A 94 25.29 -5.27 14.99
CA LYS A 94 24.35 -6.35 15.37
C LYS A 94 23.41 -5.97 16.53
N MET A 95 23.15 -4.67 16.69
CA MET A 95 22.25 -4.10 17.70
C MET A 95 20.91 -3.67 17.10
N LEU A 96 20.56 -4.21 15.92
CA LEU A 96 19.28 -3.95 15.27
C LEU A 96 18.46 -5.24 15.28
N GLY A 97 17.64 -5.40 16.31
CA GLY A 97 16.68 -6.48 16.46
C GLY A 97 15.24 -6.02 16.38
N MET A 98 14.33 -6.99 16.49
CA MET A 98 12.89 -6.72 16.55
C MET A 98 12.53 -5.89 17.80
N ASP A 99 13.17 -6.17 18.93
CA ASP A 99 12.92 -5.47 20.19
C ASP A 99 13.26 -3.98 20.08
N ASP A 100 14.36 -3.62 19.42
CA ASP A 100 14.77 -2.21 19.17
C ASP A 100 13.76 -1.47 18.28
N MET A 101 13.28 -2.14 17.24
CA MET A 101 12.25 -1.61 16.34
C MET A 101 10.94 -1.37 17.09
N MET A 102 10.53 -2.33 17.92
CA MET A 102 9.32 -2.20 18.73
C MET A 102 9.46 -1.12 19.80
N GLU A 103 10.63 -0.96 20.42
CA GLU A 103 10.88 0.11 21.38
C GLU A 103 10.73 1.50 20.71
N THR A 104 11.29 1.64 19.51
CA THR A 104 11.20 2.88 18.72
C THR A 104 9.75 3.18 18.34
N LEU A 105 9.00 2.16 17.92
CA LEU A 105 7.58 2.31 17.59
C LEU A 105 6.71 2.60 18.83
N ASN A 106 7.03 2.01 19.99
CA ASN A 106 6.36 2.28 21.26
C ASN A 106 6.51 3.74 21.71
N LYS A 107 7.64 4.38 21.38
CA LYS A 107 7.87 5.82 21.62
C LYS A 107 7.07 6.71 20.64
N GLY A 108 6.37 6.12 19.68
CA GLY A 108 5.64 6.82 18.63
C GLY A 108 6.53 7.39 17.53
N ASP A 109 7.82 7.08 17.53
CA ASP A 109 8.77 7.51 16.49
C ASP A 109 8.70 6.58 15.27
N ILE A 110 7.63 6.79 14.52
CA ILE A 110 7.34 6.03 13.31
C ILE A 110 8.43 6.20 12.24
N ALA A 111 9.02 7.40 12.12
CA ALA A 111 10.05 7.66 11.12
C ALA A 111 11.32 6.84 11.41
N SER A 112 11.76 6.80 12.67
CA SER A 112 12.88 5.95 13.08
C SER A 112 12.56 4.46 12.93
N PHE A 113 11.32 4.05 13.21
CA PHE A 113 10.87 2.68 12.96
C PHE A 113 10.97 2.33 11.47
N ILE A 114 10.53 3.21 10.56
CA ILE A 114 10.63 2.97 9.11
C ILE A 114 12.09 2.86 8.66
N ALA A 115 13.00 3.70 9.20
CA ALA A 115 14.43 3.61 8.92
C ALA A 115 15.05 2.29 9.39
N GLN A 116 14.71 1.87 10.62
CA GLN A 116 15.18 0.61 11.17
C GLN A 116 14.64 -0.59 10.40
N PHE A 117 13.35 -0.55 10.06
CA PHE A 117 12.70 -1.64 9.35
C PHE A 117 13.17 -1.72 7.89
N SER A 118 13.53 -0.60 7.26
CA SER A 118 14.11 -0.58 5.90
C SER A 118 15.47 -1.24 5.88
N VAL A 119 16.33 -0.95 6.86
CA VAL A 119 17.63 -1.61 7.00
C VAL A 119 17.47 -3.10 7.35
N TYR A 120 16.57 -3.43 8.26
CA TYR A 120 16.33 -4.81 8.71
C TYR A 120 15.82 -5.72 7.57
N THR A 121 14.90 -5.21 6.75
CA THR A 121 14.26 -5.97 5.66
C THR A 121 14.98 -5.82 4.32
N GLY A 122 15.77 -4.75 4.18
CA GLY A 122 16.33 -4.24 2.93
C GLY A 122 15.27 -3.66 1.97
N LEU A 123 14.05 -3.38 2.41
CA LEU A 123 13.04 -2.71 1.58
C LEU A 123 13.27 -1.21 1.61
N SER A 124 12.86 -0.49 0.56
CA SER A 124 12.98 0.96 0.57
C SER A 124 12.06 1.58 1.63
N SER A 125 12.50 2.67 2.25
CA SER A 125 11.70 3.41 3.25
C SER A 125 10.33 3.81 2.70
N LYS A 126 10.25 4.14 1.40
CA LYS A 126 8.98 4.42 0.70
C LYS A 126 8.03 3.23 0.71
N LYS A 127 8.50 2.03 0.35
CA LYS A 127 7.65 0.82 0.35
C LYS A 127 7.14 0.46 1.73
N ILE A 128 7.99 0.59 2.74
CA ILE A 128 7.58 0.37 4.14
C ILE A 128 6.55 1.41 4.55
N HIS A 129 6.86 2.69 4.34
CA HIS A 129 5.94 3.78 4.63
C HIS A 129 4.56 3.60 3.95
N ASP A 130 4.54 3.22 2.67
CA ASP A 130 3.32 2.99 1.91
C ASP A 130 2.58 1.73 2.41
N SER A 131 3.31 0.70 2.83
CA SER A 131 2.72 -0.49 3.49
C SER A 131 2.10 -0.16 4.86
N LEU A 132 2.66 0.82 5.59
CA LEU A 132 2.13 1.27 6.88
C LEU A 132 0.94 2.23 6.73
N LYS A 133 0.77 2.84 5.55
CA LYS A 133 -0.39 3.67 5.23
C LYS A 133 -1.64 2.82 4.99
N LEU A 134 -2.81 3.46 5.13
CA LEU A 134 -4.12 2.80 5.05
C LEU A 134 -4.32 2.09 3.71
N SER A 135 -3.66 2.55 2.64
CA SER A 135 -3.78 2.03 1.27
C SER A 135 -3.44 0.55 1.10
N CYS A 136 -2.74 -0.10 2.05
CA CYS A 136 -2.48 -1.55 1.96
C CYS A 136 -2.28 -2.23 3.32
N PRO A 137 -3.35 -2.42 4.13
CA PRO A 137 -3.25 -3.05 5.45
C PRO A 137 -2.81 -4.53 5.32
N LYS A 138 -3.15 -5.16 4.20
CA LYS A 138 -2.73 -6.52 3.83
C LYS A 138 -1.24 -6.56 3.49
N GLY A 139 -0.69 -5.51 2.88
CA GLY A 139 0.74 -5.37 2.59
C GLY A 139 1.58 -5.37 3.87
N MET A 140 1.13 -4.66 4.91
CA MET A 140 1.77 -4.72 6.22
C MET A 140 1.75 -6.12 6.83
N ALA A 141 0.62 -6.82 6.75
CA ALA A 141 0.52 -8.20 7.23
C ALA A 141 1.49 -9.13 6.46
N ILE A 142 1.60 -8.98 5.14
CA ILE A 142 2.56 -9.72 4.31
C ILE A 142 3.99 -9.41 4.74
N ALA A 143 4.36 -8.13 4.87
CA ALA A 143 5.67 -7.69 5.35
C ALA A 143 6.02 -8.36 6.69
N CYS A 144 5.13 -8.24 7.67
CA CYS A 144 5.35 -8.81 8.99
C CYS A 144 5.49 -10.34 8.95
N ARG A 145 4.67 -11.05 8.17
CA ARG A 145 4.76 -12.51 8.03
C ARG A 145 6.04 -12.96 7.35
N ALA A 146 6.49 -12.26 6.31
CA ALA A 146 7.72 -12.61 5.59
C ALA A 146 8.95 -12.59 6.49
N PHE A 147 9.00 -11.64 7.43
CA PHE A 147 10.08 -11.51 8.41
C PHE A 147 9.80 -12.22 9.74
N ARG A 148 8.81 -13.12 9.76
CA ARG A 148 8.44 -13.94 10.93
C ARG A 148 8.13 -13.14 12.19
N ILE A 149 7.60 -11.93 12.03
CA ILE A 149 7.09 -11.12 13.14
C ILE A 149 5.94 -11.89 13.81
N GLN A 150 5.93 -11.90 15.15
CA GLN A 150 4.90 -12.59 15.91
C GLN A 150 3.58 -11.82 15.85
N LYS A 151 2.46 -12.54 16.01
CA LYS A 151 1.12 -11.94 15.96
C LYS A 151 0.94 -10.84 17.01
N THR A 152 1.49 -11.03 18.20
CA THR A 152 1.48 -10.05 19.30
C THR A 152 2.15 -8.74 18.90
N ASP A 153 3.25 -8.80 18.16
CA ASP A 153 3.97 -7.61 17.72
C ASP A 153 3.32 -6.98 16.50
N PHE A 154 2.78 -7.79 15.59
CA PHE A 154 1.96 -7.30 14.48
C PHE A 154 0.76 -6.49 14.96
N VAL A 155 0.02 -6.97 15.98
CA VAL A 155 -1.10 -6.22 16.57
C VAL A 155 -0.65 -4.86 17.11
N LYS A 156 0.49 -4.81 17.82
CA LYS A 156 1.06 -3.55 18.33
C LYS A 156 1.42 -2.61 17.18
N ILE A 157 2.14 -3.10 16.17
CA ILE A 157 2.51 -2.32 14.99
C ILE A 157 1.27 -1.77 14.30
N PHE A 158 0.26 -2.61 14.11
CA PHE A 158 -1.00 -2.20 13.52
C PHE A 158 -1.62 -1.07 14.35
N LEU A 159 -1.89 -1.27 15.63
CA LEU A 159 -2.52 -0.26 16.48
C LEU A 159 -1.73 1.06 16.53
N GLN A 160 -0.40 1.02 16.63
CA GLN A 160 0.44 2.21 16.75
C GLN A 160 0.55 3.02 15.46
N THR A 161 0.55 2.34 14.32
CA THR A 161 0.56 3.00 13.00
C THR A 161 -0.81 3.55 12.62
N HIS A 162 -1.86 3.32 13.43
CA HIS A 162 -3.20 3.91 13.22
C HIS A 162 -3.16 5.44 13.05
N ARG A 163 -2.28 6.13 13.80
CA ARG A 163 -2.12 7.59 13.70
C ARG A 163 -1.63 8.05 12.31
N MET A 164 -0.91 7.20 11.57
CA MET A 164 -0.54 7.46 10.16
C MET A 164 -1.69 7.22 9.20
N ARG A 165 -2.53 6.24 9.55
CA ARG A 165 -3.59 5.67 8.71
C ARG A 165 -4.89 6.47 8.79
N SER A 166 -5.10 7.18 9.89
CA SER A 166 -6.31 7.96 10.11
C SER A 166 -5.94 9.37 10.53
N GLY A 167 -6.04 10.32 9.60
CA GLY A 167 -6.42 11.67 10.03
C GLY A 167 -7.77 11.58 10.74
N ARG A 168 -7.85 12.01 12.01
CA ARG A 168 -9.06 12.19 12.87
C ARG A 168 -10.15 11.09 12.91
N ARG A 169 -10.08 9.98 12.19
CA ARG A 169 -11.15 8.96 12.12
C ARG A 169 -10.80 7.73 13.00
N GLN A 170 -11.74 7.28 13.83
CA GLN A 170 -11.56 6.11 14.69
C GLN A 170 -11.35 4.82 13.89
N VAL A 171 -10.63 3.86 14.49
CA VAL A 171 -10.43 2.50 13.98
C VAL A 171 -11.79 1.84 13.76
N ASP A 172 -12.11 1.47 12.51
CA ASP A 172 -13.19 0.53 12.25
C ASP A 172 -12.78 -0.87 12.77
N HIS A 173 -13.51 -1.37 13.78
CA HIS A 173 -13.19 -2.63 14.44
C HIS A 173 -13.39 -3.85 13.51
N GLY A 174 -14.22 -3.74 12.47
CA GLY A 174 -14.35 -4.76 11.42
C GLY A 174 -13.02 -5.00 10.68
N SER A 175 -12.40 -3.92 10.21
CA SER A 175 -11.12 -3.98 9.49
C SER A 175 -9.97 -4.66 10.24
N MET A 176 -9.96 -4.63 11.58
CA MET A 176 -8.92 -5.24 12.40
C MET A 176 -9.06 -6.77 12.50
N LEU A 177 -10.29 -7.29 12.63
CA LEU A 177 -10.49 -8.73 12.67
C LEU A 177 -10.11 -9.39 11.34
N ASP A 178 -10.47 -8.76 10.23
CA ASP A 178 -10.14 -9.24 8.89
C ASP A 178 -8.63 -9.28 8.64
N ILE A 179 -7.91 -8.26 9.12
CA ILE A 179 -6.45 -8.22 8.97
C ILE A 179 -5.74 -9.29 9.81
N LEU A 180 -6.27 -9.59 11.00
CA LEU A 180 -5.71 -10.62 11.86
C LEU A 180 -5.96 -12.01 11.29
N GLN A 181 -7.16 -12.25 10.74
CA GLN A 181 -7.45 -13.49 10.02
C GLN A 181 -6.57 -13.64 8.78
N TYR A 182 -6.33 -12.55 8.06
CA TYR A 182 -5.45 -12.54 6.90
C TYR A 182 -4.00 -12.87 7.29
N PHE A 183 -3.50 -12.26 8.38
CA PHE A 183 -2.16 -12.53 8.92
C PHE A 183 -1.99 -14.02 9.30
N ASP A 184 -2.98 -14.63 9.94
CA ASP A 184 -2.94 -16.04 10.34
C ASP A 184 -2.92 -16.99 9.13
N ARG A 185 -3.61 -16.64 8.04
CA ARG A 185 -3.71 -17.47 6.83
C ARG A 185 -2.44 -17.47 5.99
N ILE A 186 -1.64 -16.39 6.03
CA ILE A 186 -0.43 -16.28 5.22
C ILE A 186 0.72 -17.09 5.84
N ARG A 187 1.31 -17.96 5.02
CA ARG A 187 2.57 -18.64 5.33
C ARG A 187 3.76 -17.70 5.13
N PRO A 188 4.75 -17.67 6.05
CA PRO A 188 5.94 -16.81 5.94
C PRO A 188 6.67 -16.95 4.60
N GLU A 189 6.76 -18.16 4.08
CA GLU A 189 7.46 -18.47 2.84
C GLU A 189 6.76 -17.85 1.62
N SER A 190 5.43 -17.90 1.60
CA SER A 190 4.62 -17.25 0.56
C SER A 190 4.71 -15.74 0.64
N ALA A 191 4.69 -15.18 1.86
CA ALA A 191 4.85 -13.75 2.07
C ALA A 191 6.21 -13.24 1.56
N LEU A 192 7.28 -13.98 1.87
CA LEU A 192 8.63 -13.64 1.43
C LEU A 192 8.76 -13.66 -0.10
N ARG A 193 8.06 -14.59 -0.79
CA ARG A 193 8.01 -14.61 -2.26
C ARG A 193 7.37 -13.36 -2.84
N ILE A 194 6.25 -12.91 -2.28
CA ILE A 194 5.53 -11.71 -2.72
C ILE A 194 6.44 -10.47 -2.60
N ILE A 195 7.10 -10.30 -1.45
CA ILE A 195 8.02 -9.17 -1.24
C ILE A 195 9.21 -9.20 -2.19
N ARG A 196 9.72 -10.39 -2.51
CA ARG A 196 10.85 -10.55 -3.44
C ARG A 196 10.46 -10.34 -4.89
N SER A 197 9.24 -10.73 -5.31
CA SER A 197 8.77 -10.44 -6.68
C SER A 197 8.59 -8.94 -6.93
N GLU A 198 8.29 -8.17 -5.88
CA GLU A 198 8.17 -6.72 -5.98
C GLU A 198 9.52 -5.98 -5.93
N ARG A 199 10.65 -6.68 -5.74
CA ARG A 199 12.00 -6.10 -5.78
C ARG A 199 12.59 -6.00 -7.20
N SER A 200 11.97 -6.64 -8.20
CA SER A 200 12.35 -6.59 -9.61
C SER A 200 11.62 -5.49 -10.36
#